data_AF-A0A1T1HFW0-F1
#
_entry.id   AF-A0A1T1HFW0-F1
#
_cell.length_a   1.000
_cell.length_b   1.000
_cell.length_c   1.000
_cell.angle_alpha   90.00
_cell.angle_beta   90.00
_cell.angle_gamma   90.00
#
_symmetry.space_group_name_H-M   'P 1'
#
loop_
_entity.id
_entity.type
_entity.pdbx_description
1 polymer ?
#
loop_
_entity_poly.entity_id
_entity_poly.type
_entity_poly.pdbx_seq_one_letter_code
_entity_poly.pdbx_strand_id
1 'polypeptide(L)'
;MISPVWGGGDEFVLLFSGLTETEDAIVGLERVVTVIGKPYIIAGHECRVTASIGVAFFPDDALTGDILLRYADLAMYRSKQAGRNQYSLYAAYMSDFDTE
;
A
#
# COMPACT_ATOMS: atom_id res chain seq x y z
N MET A 1 -17.08 -0.84 -12.39
CA MET A 1 -17.28 -1.71 -11.22
C MET A 1 -16.00 -2.49 -11.03
N ILE A 2 -15.08 -1.99 -10.20
CA ILE A 2 -13.80 -2.68 -9.93
C ILE A 2 -14.13 -3.83 -8.99
N SER A 3 -13.99 -5.06 -9.50
CA SER A 3 -14.15 -6.27 -8.69
C SER A 3 -12.96 -6.37 -7.72
N PRO A 4 -13.16 -6.69 -6.44
CA PRO A 4 -12.06 -6.92 -5.50
C PRO A 4 -11.49 -8.31 -5.80
N VAL A 5 -10.74 -8.43 -6.88
CA VAL A 5 -9.93 -9.63 -7.15
C VAL A 5 -8.55 -9.34 -6.61
N TRP A 6 -8.40 -9.45 -5.29
CA TRP A 6 -7.10 -9.68 -4.69
C TRP A 6 -6.73 -11.11 -5.05
N GLY A 7 -5.95 -11.28 -6.13
CA GLY A 7 -5.80 -12.61 -6.72
C GLY A 7 -4.86 -12.70 -7.92
N GLY A 8 -4.22 -11.60 -8.30
CA GLY A 8 -2.98 -11.70 -9.06
C GLY A 8 -1.92 -12.39 -8.19
N GLY A 9 -1.11 -13.28 -8.75
CA GLY A 9 -0.03 -13.95 -8.01
C GLY A 9 1.06 -13.01 -7.47
N ASP A 10 0.93 -11.70 -7.70
CA ASP A 10 1.83 -10.62 -7.31
C ASP A 10 1.19 -9.60 -6.34
N GLU A 11 -0.03 -9.85 -5.86
CA GLU A 11 -0.74 -8.98 -4.90
C GLU A 11 -0.67 -9.55 -3.48
N PHE A 12 -0.35 -8.67 -2.52
CA PHE A 12 -0.18 -9.04 -1.12
C PHE A 12 -0.88 -8.03 -0.22
N VAL A 13 -1.42 -8.52 0.90
CA VAL A 13 -2.02 -7.69 1.95
C VAL A 13 -1.17 -7.79 3.21
N LEU A 14 -0.84 -6.64 3.80
CA LEU A 14 -0.18 -6.53 5.09
C LEU A 14 -1.17 -5.98 6.11
N LEU A 15 -1.33 -6.68 7.24
CA LEU A 15 -2.13 -6.21 8.37
C LEU A 15 -1.20 -5.88 9.53
N PHE A 16 -1.15 -4.61 9.92
CA PHE A 16 -0.42 -4.18 11.10
C PHE A 16 -1.39 -4.05 12.26
N SER A 17 -1.10 -4.75 13.36
CA SER A 17 -1.92 -4.77 14.57
C SER A 17 -1.12 -4.26 15.76
N GLY A 18 -1.79 -3.66 16.74
CA GLY A 18 -1.14 -3.17 17.96
C GLY A 18 -0.27 -1.94 17.72
N LEU A 19 -0.60 -1.15 16.70
CA LEU A 19 -0.01 0.17 16.50
C LEU A 19 -0.61 1.14 17.53
N THR A 20 0.23 1.99 18.11
CA THR A 20 -0.22 2.99 19.08
C THR A 20 -0.51 4.32 18.37
N GLU A 21 0.30 4.63 17.36
CA GLU A 21 0.20 5.83 16.54
C GLU A 21 0.38 5.50 15.05
N THR A 22 -0.11 6.38 14.17
CA THR A 22 0.01 6.24 12.71
C THR A 22 1.47 6.23 12.27
N GLU A 23 2.33 6.97 12.97
CA GLU A 23 3.77 7.05 12.79
C GLU A 23 4.45 5.67 12.90
N ASP A 24 3.99 4.79 13.79
CA ASP A 24 4.51 3.43 13.92
C ASP A 24 4.31 2.65 12.61
N ALA A 25 3.15 2.85 11.97
CA ALA A 25 2.84 2.22 10.69
C ALA A 25 3.73 2.75 9.57
N ILE A 26 3.99 4.06 9.55
CA ILE A 26 4.86 4.71 8.55
C ILE A 26 6.26 4.12 8.61
N VAL A 27 6.84 3.98 9.81
CA VAL A 27 8.16 3.34 9.99
C VAL A 27 8.16 1.91 9.45
N GLY A 28 7.10 1.13 9.72
CA GLY A 28 6.95 -0.22 9.18
C GLY A 28 6.86 -0.23 7.64
N LEU A 29 6.09 0.69 7.06
CA LEU A 29 5.90 0.81 5.61
C LEU A 29 7.18 1.21 4.88
N GLU A 30 7.94 2.17 5.42
CA GLU A 30 9.23 2.58 4.86
C GLU A 30 10.21 1.41 4.82
N ARG A 31 10.22 0.58 5.88
CA ARG A 31 11.03 -0.64 5.92
C ARG A 31 10.61 -1.64 4.86
N VAL A 32 9.30 -1.83 4.65
CA VAL A 32 8.76 -2.73 3.62
C VAL A 32 9.20 -2.26 2.22
N VAL A 33 8.96 -1.00 1.86
CA VAL A 33 9.35 -0.43 0.56
C VAL A 33 10.86 -0.57 0.35
N THR A 34 11.65 -0.21 1.37
CA THR A 34 13.12 -0.30 1.32
C THR A 34 13.60 -1.73 1.10
N VAL A 35 13.03 -2.71 1.80
CA VAL A 35 13.45 -4.11 1.68
C VAL A 35 13.05 -4.70 0.33
N ILE A 36 11.85 -4.40 -0.16
CA ILE A 36 11.37 -4.86 -1.48
C ILE A 36 12.23 -4.27 -2.61
N GLY A 37 12.64 -3.00 -2.50
CA GLY A 37 13.44 -2.33 -3.53
C GLY A 37 14.90 -2.80 -3.63
N LYS A 38 15.36 -3.71 -2.76
CA LYS A 38 16.73 -4.24 -2.81
C LYS A 38 16.94 -5.15 -4.03
N PRO A 39 18.15 -5.23 -4.59
CA PRO A 39 18.47 -6.23 -5.60
C PRO A 39 18.42 -7.64 -4.99
N TYR A 40 17.85 -8.58 -5.75
CA TYR A 40 17.79 -10.00 -5.43
C TYR A 40 18.66 -10.77 -6.40
N ILE A 41 19.42 -11.74 -5.90
CA ILE A 41 20.19 -12.65 -6.76
C ILE A 41 19.37 -13.93 -6.94
N ILE A 42 18.87 -14.16 -8.16
CA ILE A 42 18.07 -15.34 -8.51
C ILE A 42 18.81 -16.06 -9.64
N ALA A 43 19.23 -17.31 -9.39
CA ALA A 43 20.01 -18.11 -10.34
C ALA A 43 21.26 -17.39 -10.90
N GLY A 44 21.92 -16.56 -10.07
CA GLY A 44 23.10 -15.78 -10.47
C GLY A 44 22.80 -14.48 -11.23
N HIS A 45 21.53 -14.14 -11.46
CA HIS A 45 21.11 -12.89 -12.09
C HIS A 45 20.63 -11.90 -11.04
N GLU A 46 20.99 -10.62 -11.20
CA GLU A 46 20.43 -9.54 -10.40
C GLU A 46 19.03 -9.18 -10.92
N CYS A 47 18.04 -9.26 -10.04
CA CYS A 47 16.66 -8.87 -10.29
C CYS A 47 16.27 -7.75 -9.33
N ARG A 48 15.51 -6.78 -9.83
CA ARG A 48 14.91 -5.72 -9.01
C ARG A 48 13.41 -5.73 -9.20
N VAL A 49 12.70 -5.74 -8.08
CA VAL A 49 11.24 -5.57 -8.03
C VAL A 49 10.93 -4.35 -7.18
N THR A 50 9.75 -3.76 -7.39
CA THR A 50 9.25 -2.64 -6.61
C THR A 50 7.82 -2.91 -6.22
N ALA A 51 7.37 -2.30 -5.12
CA ALA A 51 5.98 -2.36 -4.69
C ALA A 51 5.30 -1.01 -4.84
N SER A 52 4.02 -1.05 -5.20
CA SER A 52 3.10 0.07 -5.02
C SER A 52 2.17 -0.33 -3.88
N ILE A 53 2.14 0.45 -2.81
CA ILE A 53 1.44 0.08 -1.57
C ILE A 53 0.36 1.12 -1.27
N GLY A 54 -0.89 0.67 -1.14
CA GLY A 54 -1.94 1.53 -0.61
C GLY A 54 -2.21 1.21 0.85
N VAL A 55 -2.50 2.25 1.61
CA VAL A 55 -2.62 2.17 3.08
C VAL A 55 -3.94 2.79 3.50
N ALA A 56 -4.66 2.10 4.39
CA ALA A 56 -5.83 2.60 5.06
C ALA A 56 -5.78 2.21 6.55
N PHE A 57 -6.26 3.09 7.42
CA PHE A 57 -6.22 2.96 8.87
C PHE A 57 -7.60 2.70 9.46
N PHE A 58 -7.69 1.71 10.35
CA PHE A 58 -8.83 1.55 11.23
C PHE A 58 -8.54 2.31 12.54
N PRO A 59 -9.50 3.07 13.10
CA PRO A 59 -10.87 3.29 12.60
C PRO A 59 -11.00 4.50 11.66
N ASP A 60 -9.92 5.27 11.45
CA ASP A 60 -9.97 6.61 10.85
C ASP A 60 -10.51 6.64 9.42
N ASP A 61 -10.07 5.71 8.57
CA ASP A 61 -10.52 5.62 7.18
C ASP A 61 -11.79 4.77 7.05
N ALA A 62 -11.91 3.68 7.81
CA ALA A 62 -13.08 2.79 7.76
C ALA A 62 -13.28 1.96 9.02
N LEU A 63 -14.54 1.60 9.29
CA LEU A 63 -14.93 0.77 10.44
C LEU A 63 -15.04 -0.73 10.13
N THR A 64 -14.94 -1.12 8.87
CA THR A 64 -15.09 -2.52 8.43
C THR A 64 -13.95 -2.93 7.51
N GLY A 65 -13.52 -4.19 7.61
CA GLY A 65 -12.36 -4.69 6.87
C GLY A 65 -12.54 -4.69 5.35
N ASP A 66 -13.75 -4.90 4.85
CA ASP A 66 -14.07 -4.84 3.42
C ASP A 66 -13.90 -3.41 2.86
N ILE A 67 -14.30 -2.40 3.60
CA ILE A 67 -14.13 -1.00 3.20
C ILE A 67 -12.66 -0.60 3.33
N LEU A 68 -11.97 -1.04 4.39
CA LEU A 68 -10.55 -0.78 4.60
C LEU A 68 -9.69 -1.31 3.44
N LEU A 69 -9.94 -2.55 3.02
CA LEU A 69 -9.28 -3.13 1.85
C LEU A 69 -9.55 -2.34 0.58
N ARG A 70 -10.81 -1.95 0.34
CA ARG A 70 -11.17 -1.15 -0.84
C ARG A 70 -10.47 0.21 -0.85
N TYR A 71 -10.28 0.84 0.31
CA TYR A 71 -9.59 2.12 0.44
C TYR A 71 -8.08 1.98 0.27
N ALA A 72 -7.50 0.91 0.82
CA ALA A 72 -6.11 0.55 0.53
C ALA A 72 -5.91 0.30 -0.98
N ASP A 73 -6.83 -0.39 -1.66
CA ASP A 73 -6.76 -0.58 -3.12
C ASP A 73 -6.75 0.73 -3.90
N LEU A 74 -7.64 1.66 -3.56
CA LEU A 74 -7.71 2.98 -4.20
C LEU A 74 -6.41 3.76 -3.99
N ALA A 75 -5.88 3.74 -2.76
CA ALA A 75 -4.61 4.38 -2.45
C ALA A 75 -3.43 3.72 -3.22
N MET A 76 -3.44 2.39 -3.36
CA MET A 76 -2.43 1.65 -4.13
C MET A 76 -2.44 2.08 -5.59
N TYR A 77 -3.62 2.27 -6.17
CA TYR A 77 -3.75 2.73 -7.54
C TYR A 77 -3.09 4.10 -7.74
N ARG A 78 -3.24 5.03 -6.79
CA ARG A 78 -2.50 6.30 -6.80
C ARG A 78 -0.99 6.08 -6.72
N SER A 79 -0.50 5.17 -5.86
CA SER A 79 0.92 4.85 -5.79
C SER A 79 1.46 4.30 -7.12
N LYS A 80 0.64 3.53 -7.87
CA LYS A 80 0.97 3.05 -9.22
C LYS A 80 1.10 4.20 -10.22
N GLN A 81 0.23 5.21 -10.14
CA GLN A 81 0.25 6.38 -11.03
C GLN A 81 1.39 7.36 -10.71
N ALA A 82 1.71 7.56 -9.44
CA ALA A 82 2.70 8.55 -9.00
C ALA A 82 4.17 8.07 -9.10
N GLY A 83 4.45 7.01 -9.86
CA GLY A 83 5.83 6.56 -10.16
C GLY A 83 6.23 5.20 -9.59
N ARG A 84 5.36 4.51 -8.84
CA ARG A 84 5.60 3.20 -8.19
C ARG A 84 6.71 3.27 -7.13
N ASN A 85 7.07 2.13 -6.54
CA ASN A 85 8.09 2.01 -5.47
C ASN A 85 7.87 2.91 -4.26
N GLN A 86 6.62 3.06 -3.87
CA GLN A 86 6.20 3.97 -2.81
C GLN A 86 4.87 3.51 -2.22
N TYR A 87 4.49 4.13 -1.12
CA TYR A 87 3.17 3.98 -0.53
C TYR A 87 2.33 5.25 -0.71
N SER A 88 1.02 5.11 -0.60
CA SER A 88 0.10 6.24 -0.51
C SER A 88 -0.95 5.96 0.55
N LEU A 89 -1.26 6.97 1.35
CA LEU A 89 -2.32 6.91 2.35
C LEU A 89 -3.65 7.25 1.71
N TYR A 90 -4.73 6.57 2.12
CA TYR A 90 -6.07 6.85 1.62
C TYR A 90 -6.54 8.27 1.98
N ALA A 91 -6.28 8.76 3.18
CA ALA A 91 -6.60 10.15 3.57
C ALA A 91 -6.04 11.20 2.59
N ALA A 92 -4.80 11.00 2.12
CA ALA A 92 -4.19 11.86 1.12
C ALA A 92 -4.81 11.68 -0.28
N TYR A 93 -5.39 10.51 -0.59
CA TYR A 93 -6.12 10.28 -1.84
C TYR A 93 -7.43 11.09 -1.85
N MET A 94 -8.17 11.16 -0.74
CA MET A 94 -9.41 11.95 -0.65
C MET A 94 -9.18 13.45 -0.85
N SER A 95 -8.12 14.02 -0.29
CA SER A 95 -7.84 15.46 -0.43
C SER A 95 -7.65 15.92 -1.89
N ASP A 96 -7.18 15.02 -2.76
CA ASP A 96 -7.00 15.33 -4.18
C ASP A 96 -8.34 15.42 -4.93
N PHE A 97 -9.41 14.78 -4.44
CA PHE A 97 -10.76 14.85 -5.05
C PHE A 97 -11.58 16.05 -4.57
N ASP A 98 -11.27 16.59 -3.38
CA ASP A 98 -11.96 17.77 -2.85
C ASP A 98 -11.47 19.10 -3.49
N THR A 99 -10.48 19.06 -4.39
CA THR A 99 -9.87 20.24 -5.02
C THR A 99 -10.27 20.45 -6.50
N GLU A 100 -11.30 19.75 -7.01
CA GLU A 100 -11.97 20.04 -8.29
C GLU A 100 -13.38 20.63 -8.08
#